data_AF-A0A078GZZ5-F1
#
_entry.id   AF-A0A078GZZ5-F1
#
_cell.length_a   1.000
_cell.length_b   1.000
_cell.length_c   1.000
_cell.angle_alpha   90.00
_cell.angle_beta   90.00
_cell.angle_gamma   90.00
#
_symmetry.space_group_name_H-M   'P 1'
#
loop_
_entity.id
_entity.type
_entity.pdbx_description
1 polymer ?
#
loop_
_entity_poly.entity_id
_entity_poly.type
_entity_poly.pdbx_seq_one_letter_code
_entity_poly.pdbx_strand_id
1 'polypeptide(L)'
;MSSIFLVSAITITANRLLETLQFKSPIWLCPSSKIWKVDTSSSSDKNYVTTGGSSSTRESFFRIQKYGNDESTYKLLVRPPGFSNLYNYESDSVIKGIGATTGFFGAPILVLEGDNDDNNVFPVKFREVDTSTENVFAKGLRMFPTF
;
A
#
# COMPACT_ATOMS: atom_id res chain seq x y z
N MET A 1 -9.81 -2.71 18.77
CA MET A 1 -10.39 -1.90 17.68
C MET A 1 -9.54 -2.15 16.44
N SER A 2 -10.10 -2.75 15.39
CA SER A 2 -9.37 -3.06 14.15
C SER A 2 -9.38 -1.83 13.23
N SER A 3 -8.22 -1.31 12.85
CA SER A 3 -8.12 -0.23 11.85
C SER A 3 -8.54 -0.75 10.48
N ILE A 4 -9.40 -0.02 9.78
CA ILE A 4 -9.96 -0.40 8.48
C ILE A 4 -9.45 0.60 7.44
N PHE A 5 -8.75 0.14 6.41
CA PHE A 5 -8.33 0.97 5.29
C PHE A 5 -9.13 0.57 4.03
N LEU A 6 -9.82 1.52 3.39
CA LEU A 6 -10.57 1.26 2.14
C LEU A 6 -9.67 1.52 0.94
N VAL A 7 -9.37 0.51 0.12
CA VAL A 7 -8.49 0.65 -1.05
C VAL A 7 -9.26 0.31 -2.32
N SER A 8 -9.38 1.24 -3.26
CA SER A 8 -9.95 0.91 -4.57
C SER A 8 -8.87 0.39 -5.50
N ALA A 9 -9.03 -0.86 -5.95
CA ALA A 9 -8.27 -1.43 -7.06
C ALA A 9 -9.26 -2.14 -7.99
N ILE A 10 -9.17 -1.85 -9.29
CA ILE A 10 -10.13 -2.35 -10.30
C ILE A 10 -9.89 -3.84 -10.61
N THR A 11 -8.63 -4.29 -10.55
CA THR A 11 -8.21 -5.71 -10.54
C THR A 11 -6.82 -5.79 -9.92
N ILE A 12 -6.63 -6.52 -8.80
CA ILE A 12 -5.28 -6.80 -8.27
C ILE A 12 -4.80 -8.12 -8.84
N THR A 13 -3.80 -8.09 -9.72
CA THR A 13 -3.05 -9.31 -10.07
C THR A 13 -1.80 -9.36 -9.22
N ALA A 14 -1.80 -10.23 -8.20
CA ALA A 14 -0.63 -10.43 -7.36
C ALA A 14 0.60 -10.77 -8.22
N ASN A 15 1.77 -10.31 -7.76
CA ASN A 15 3.09 -10.60 -8.33
C ASN A 15 3.40 -10.04 -9.74
N ARG A 16 2.53 -9.26 -10.39
CA ARG A 16 2.79 -8.83 -11.79
C ARG A 16 3.15 -7.36 -12.00
N LEU A 17 2.43 -6.40 -11.42
CA LEU A 17 2.64 -4.98 -11.74
C LEU A 17 2.68 -4.12 -10.48
N LEU A 18 3.39 -3.00 -10.61
CA LEU A 18 3.31 -1.88 -9.70
C LEU A 18 2.01 -1.13 -9.98
N GLU A 19 1.21 -0.95 -8.95
CA GLU A 19 -0.12 -0.38 -9.02
C GLU A 19 -0.22 0.86 -8.13
N THR A 20 -1.10 1.79 -8.52
CA THR A 20 -1.44 2.93 -7.68
C THR A 20 -2.56 2.54 -6.72
N LEU A 21 -2.32 2.68 -5.41
CA LEU A 21 -3.35 2.46 -4.39
C LEU A 21 -3.97 3.80 -3.98
N GLN A 22 -5.28 3.85 -3.82
CA GLN A 22 -5.98 5.06 -3.38
C GLN A 22 -7.21 4.76 -2.52
N PHE A 23 -7.52 5.68 -1.60
CA PHE A 23 -8.78 5.62 -0.86
C PHE A 23 -9.98 5.91 -1.76
N LYS A 24 -11.03 5.08 -1.66
CA LYS A 24 -12.36 5.38 -2.22
C LYS A 24 -13.24 5.93 -1.13
N SER A 25 -13.34 7.26 -1.09
CA SER A 25 -14.20 8.00 -0.16
C SER A 25 -14.90 9.14 -0.91
N PRO A 26 -16.20 9.40 -0.68
CA PRO A 26 -16.85 10.59 -1.22
C PRO A 26 -16.37 11.88 -0.52
N ILE A 27 -16.00 11.78 0.76
CA ILE A 27 -15.54 12.91 1.58
C ILE A 27 -14.01 12.92 1.63
N TRP A 28 -13.41 14.09 1.42
CA TRP A 28 -11.96 14.30 1.52
C TRP A 28 -11.67 15.73 1.94
N LEU A 29 -11.16 15.90 3.15
CA LEU A 29 -10.95 17.22 3.76
C LEU A 29 -9.58 17.82 3.42
N CYS A 30 -8.66 17.01 2.89
CA CYS A 30 -7.34 17.46 2.48
C CYS A 30 -7.38 17.90 1.01
N PRO A 31 -6.73 19.02 0.62
CA PRO A 31 -6.66 19.42 -0.79
C PRO A 31 -5.74 18.52 -1.63
N SER A 32 -5.03 17.58 -1.00
CA SER A 32 -4.14 16.62 -1.66
C SER A 32 -4.92 15.45 -2.29
N SER A 33 -4.28 14.65 -3.14
CA SER A 33 -4.90 13.43 -3.68
C SER A 33 -5.16 12.36 -2.59
N LYS A 34 -6.00 11.37 -2.92
CA LYS A 34 -6.24 10.15 -2.12
C LYS A 34 -5.25 9.03 -2.41
N ILE A 35 -4.33 9.27 -3.34
CA ILE A 35 -3.33 8.29 -3.78
C ILE A 35 -2.31 8.12 -2.66
N TRP A 36 -2.00 6.86 -2.36
CA TRP A 36 -0.99 6.50 -1.39
C TRP A 36 0.40 6.79 -1.95
N LYS A 37 1.32 7.19 -1.08
CA LYS A 37 2.74 7.35 -1.39
C LYS A 37 3.60 7.02 -0.18
N VAL A 38 4.86 6.71 -0.40
CA VAL A 38 5.87 6.72 0.67
C VAL A 38 6.44 8.13 0.78
N ASP A 39 6.31 8.73 1.95
CA ASP A 39 6.90 10.03 2.24
C ASP A 39 8.33 9.87 2.76
N THR A 40 9.29 10.16 1.88
CA THR A 40 10.73 10.19 2.21
C THR A 40 11.24 11.59 2.53
N SER A 41 10.36 12.60 2.51
CA SER A 41 10.71 13.99 2.78
C SER A 41 10.55 14.38 4.24
N SER A 42 9.94 13.50 5.05
CA SER A 42 9.75 13.74 6.48
C SER A 42 11.11 13.76 7.19
N SER A 43 11.29 14.70 8.11
CA SER A 43 12.43 14.75 9.03
C SER A 43 12.40 13.65 10.11
N SER A 44 11.45 12.71 10.01
CA SER A 44 11.31 11.64 10.98
C SER A 44 12.20 10.45 10.62
N ASP A 45 12.57 9.67 11.62
CA ASP A 45 13.41 8.47 11.44
C ASP A 45 12.74 7.37 10.60
N LYS A 46 11.46 7.54 10.24
CA LYS A 46 10.65 6.57 9.50
C LYS A 46 10.07 7.19 8.24
N ASN A 47 10.06 6.42 7.15
CA ASN A 47 9.35 6.83 5.94
C ASN A 47 7.91 6.31 6.02
N TYR A 48 6.96 7.21 6.23
CA TYR A 48 5.55 6.84 6.41
C TYR A 48 4.84 6.62 5.07
N VAL A 49 3.86 5.72 5.05
CA VAL A 49 2.89 5.66 3.95
C VAL A 49 1.81 6.71 4.22
N THR A 50 1.70 7.69 3.33
CA THR A 50 0.78 8.83 3.45
C THR A 50 -0.07 8.98 2.19
N THR A 51 -1.03 9.90 2.22
CA THR A 51 -1.83 10.28 1.04
C THR A 51 -1.27 11.54 0.38
N GLY A 52 -1.76 11.87 -0.82
CA GLY A 52 -1.26 13.00 -1.59
C GLY A 52 -0.20 12.62 -2.63
N GLY A 53 -0.13 11.34 -3.00
CA GLY A 53 0.71 10.85 -4.10
C GLY A 53 0.19 11.21 -5.49
N SER A 54 0.88 10.72 -6.51
CA SER A 54 0.52 10.89 -7.92
C SER A 54 0.74 9.59 -8.69
N SER A 55 -0.20 9.24 -9.57
CA SER A 55 -0.10 8.06 -10.44
C SER A 55 1.05 8.15 -11.46
N SER A 56 1.72 9.29 -11.58
CA SER A 56 2.91 9.47 -12.42
C SER A 56 4.24 9.31 -11.66
N THR A 57 4.20 9.08 -10.34
CA THR A 57 5.37 9.13 -9.46
C THR A 57 5.68 7.77 -8.85
N ARG A 58 6.97 7.43 -8.75
CA ARG A 58 7.41 6.08 -8.35
C ARG A 58 7.14 5.78 -6.88
N GLU A 59 7.17 6.81 -6.03
CA GLU A 59 6.84 6.71 -4.61
C GLU A 59 5.37 6.35 -4.35
N SER A 60 4.50 6.43 -5.38
CA SER A 60 3.08 6.08 -5.30
C SER A 60 2.77 4.69 -5.87
N PHE A 61 3.79 3.93 -6.25
CA PHE A 61 3.66 2.63 -6.90
C PHE A 61 3.92 1.50 -5.91
N PHE A 62 2.87 0.72 -5.65
CA PHE A 62 2.90 -0.42 -4.73
C PHE A 62 2.73 -1.73 -5.49
N ARG A 63 3.46 -2.75 -5.07
CA ARG A 63 3.28 -4.13 -5.54
C ARG A 63 2.63 -4.93 -4.43
N ILE A 64 1.74 -5.83 -4.82
CA ILE A 64 1.05 -6.73 -3.90
C ILE A 64 1.57 -8.15 -4.16
N GLN A 65 2.12 -8.75 -3.12
CA GLN A 65 2.71 -10.09 -3.17
C GLN A 65 2.06 -10.98 -2.11
N LYS A 66 2.02 -12.29 -2.34
CA LYS A 66 1.57 -13.26 -1.32
C LYS A 66 2.47 -13.18 -0.09
N TYR A 67 1.88 -13.35 1.09
CA TYR A 67 2.58 -13.39 2.36
C TYR A 67 2.52 -14.80 2.94
N GLY A 68 3.67 -15.40 3.21
CA GLY A 68 3.76 -16.78 3.65
C GLY A 68 3.01 -17.78 2.76
N ASN A 69 2.39 -18.78 3.40
CA ASN A 69 1.69 -19.88 2.73
C ASN A 69 0.15 -19.72 2.71
N ASP A 70 -0.41 -18.69 3.35
CA ASP A 70 -1.86 -18.44 3.32
C ASP A 70 -2.26 -17.86 1.96
N GLU A 71 -3.21 -18.51 1.28
CA GLU A 71 -3.66 -18.13 -0.05
C GLU A 71 -4.33 -16.76 -0.10
N SER A 72 -4.83 -16.28 1.04
CA SER A 72 -5.62 -15.05 1.17
C SER A 72 -4.87 -13.88 1.81
N THR A 73 -3.61 -14.08 2.21
CA THR A 73 -2.80 -13.05 2.88
C THR A 73 -1.73 -12.51 1.94
N TYR A 74 -1.56 -11.20 2.00
CA TYR A 74 -0.66 -10.47 1.13
C TYR A 74 0.21 -9.51 1.92
N LYS A 75 1.31 -9.09 1.31
CA LYS A 75 2.16 -7.99 1.75
C LYS A 75 2.22 -6.91 0.69
N LEU A 76 2.35 -5.67 1.17
CA LEU A 76 2.60 -4.53 0.31
C LEU A 76 4.10 -4.30 0.19
N LEU A 77 4.51 -4.00 -1.02
CA LEU A 77 5.88 -3.76 -1.40
C LEU A 77 5.95 -2.44 -2.17
N VAL A 78 7.07 -1.74 -2.08
CA VAL A 78 7.27 -0.46 -2.77
C VAL A 78 8.70 -0.34 -3.27
N ARG A 79 8.87 0.41 -4.36
CA ARG A 79 10.18 0.82 -4.83
C ARG A 79 10.48 2.22 -4.27
N PRO A 80 11.46 2.38 -3.36
CA PRO A 80 11.78 3.70 -2.81
C PRO A 80 12.30 4.65 -3.90
N PRO A 81 12.02 5.96 -3.79
CA PRO A 81 12.59 6.98 -4.67
C PRO A 81 14.12 7.03 -4.53
N GLY A 82 14.83 7.36 -5.62
CA GLY A 82 16.30 7.46 -5.64
C GLY A 82 17.04 6.22 -6.18
N PHE A 83 16.38 5.07 -6.32
CA PHE A 83 16.93 3.94 -7.08
C PHE A 83 16.67 4.13 -8.58
N SER A 84 17.65 4.70 -9.29
CA SER A 84 17.68 4.69 -10.74
C SER A 84 18.28 3.36 -11.20
N ASN A 85 17.47 2.54 -11.86
CA ASN A 85 18.03 1.45 -12.62
C ASN A 85 18.41 2.00 -14.00
N LEU A 86 19.72 2.13 -14.22
CA LEU A 86 20.33 2.27 -15.56
C LEU A 86 20.12 0.98 -16.40
N TYR A 87 19.62 -0.10 -15.78
CA TYR A 87 19.30 -1.36 -16.43
C TYR A 87 17.91 -1.85 -16.03
N ASN A 88 17.06 -2.07 -17.04
CA ASN A 88 15.71 -2.64 -16.96
C ASN A 88 15.71 -4.11 -16.46
N TYR A 89 16.21 -4.35 -15.26
CA TYR A 89 16.06 -5.62 -14.57
C TYR A 89 15.33 -5.37 -13.27
N GLU A 90 14.12 -5.92 -13.14
CA GLU A 90 13.35 -5.94 -11.90
C GLU A 90 14.05 -6.85 -10.90
N SER A 91 15.15 -6.39 -10.30
CA SER A 91 15.72 -7.12 -9.18
C SER A 91 14.86 -6.83 -7.95
N ASP A 92 14.24 -7.88 -7.39
CA ASP A 92 13.50 -7.84 -6.13
C ASP A 92 14.37 -7.33 -4.94
N SER A 93 15.70 -7.23 -5.12
CA SER A 93 16.66 -6.66 -4.16
C SER A 93 16.45 -5.17 -3.86
N VAL A 94 15.73 -4.44 -4.72
CA VAL A 94 15.45 -2.99 -4.56
C VAL A 94 14.05 -2.75 -3.99
N ILE A 95 13.24 -3.79 -3.88
CA ILE A 95 11.85 -3.69 -3.42
C ILE A 95 11.82 -3.84 -1.90
N LYS A 96 11.25 -2.84 -1.24
CA LYS A 96 11.12 -2.79 0.22
C LYS A 96 9.71 -3.15 0.67
N GLY A 97 9.63 -3.74 1.85
CA GLY A 97 8.39 -4.07 2.53
C GLY A 97 7.69 -2.85 3.12
N ILE A 98 6.38 -2.94 3.27
CA ILE A 98 5.61 -2.05 4.14
C ILE A 98 5.34 -2.78 5.45
N GLY A 99 5.85 -2.24 6.54
CA GLY A 99 5.59 -2.66 7.91
C GLY A 99 4.55 -1.77 8.58
N ALA A 100 4.47 -1.89 9.89
CA ALA A 100 3.63 -1.03 10.72
C ALA A 100 4.35 -0.62 12.01
N THR A 101 4.19 0.64 12.39
CA THR A 101 4.61 1.16 13.69
C THR A 101 3.39 1.54 14.52
N THR A 102 3.55 1.61 15.83
CA THR A 102 2.48 2.11 16.69
C THR A 102 2.30 3.61 16.47
N GLY A 103 1.09 4.01 16.13
CA GLY A 103 0.69 5.40 15.94
C GLY A 103 0.00 6.02 17.14
N PHE A 104 -0.56 7.20 16.92
CA PHE A 104 -1.36 7.90 17.91
C PHE A 104 -2.59 7.05 18.29
N PHE A 105 -2.90 6.98 19.59
CA PHE A 105 -3.94 6.10 20.16
C PHE A 105 -3.73 4.58 19.94
N GLY A 106 -2.51 4.13 19.65
CA GLY A 106 -2.20 2.70 19.54
C GLY A 106 -2.64 2.06 18.21
N ALA A 107 -3.15 2.85 17.26
CA ALA A 107 -3.49 2.35 15.93
C ALA A 107 -2.21 2.13 15.10
N PRO A 108 -2.10 1.03 14.33
CA PRO A 108 -0.96 0.81 13.45
C PRO A 108 -0.91 1.87 12.33
N ILE A 109 0.26 2.47 12.13
CA ILE A 109 0.58 3.34 11.00
C ILE A 109 1.56 2.62 10.09
N LEU A 110 1.25 2.61 8.79
CA LEU A 110 2.08 1.95 7.79
C LEU A 110 3.38 2.73 7.55
N VAL A 111 4.49 2.01 7.49
CA VAL A 111 5.85 2.55 7.30
C VAL A 111 6.64 1.69 6.32
N LEU A 112 7.61 2.31 5.64
CA LEU A 112 8.60 1.61 4.83
C LEU A 112 9.57 0.87 5.75
N GLU A 113 9.73 -0.42 5.51
CA GLU A 113 10.75 -1.23 6.17
C GLU A 113 12.05 -1.29 5.39
N GLY A 114 13.13 -1.62 6.08
CA GLY A 114 14.47 -1.71 5.49
C GLY A 114 14.61 -2.84 4.47
N ASP A 115 13.89 -3.93 4.69
CA ASP A 115 13.89 -5.16 3.89
C ASP A 115 12.46 -5.60 3.51
N ASN A 116 12.34 -6.76 2.87
CA ASN A 116 11.06 -7.36 2.46
C ASN A 116 10.79 -8.72 3.13
N ASP A 117 11.46 -8.97 4.27
CA ASP A 117 11.31 -10.19 5.07
C ASP A 117 9.88 -10.25 5.65
N ASP A 118 9.28 -11.44 5.57
CA ASP A 118 7.94 -11.70 6.11
C ASP A 118 7.84 -11.42 7.61
N ASN A 119 8.96 -11.45 8.35
CA ASN A 119 8.97 -11.10 9.77
C ASN A 119 8.78 -9.60 10.05
N ASN A 120 9.09 -8.73 9.08
CA ASN A 120 9.09 -7.28 9.24
C ASN A 120 7.92 -6.59 8.51
N VAL A 121 7.36 -7.24 7.49
CA VAL A 121 6.22 -6.69 6.74
C VAL A 121 4.90 -6.89 7.46
N PHE A 122 3.97 -5.95 7.22
CA PHE A 122 2.63 -5.97 7.78
C PHE A 122 1.68 -6.80 6.89
N PRO A 123 1.21 -7.98 7.34
CA PRO A 123 0.33 -8.82 6.55
C PRO A 123 -1.09 -8.25 6.47
N VAL A 124 -1.66 -8.27 5.27
CA VAL A 124 -2.98 -7.72 4.99
C VAL A 124 -3.87 -8.69 4.22
N LYS A 125 -5.18 -8.59 4.47
CA LYS A 125 -6.22 -9.26 3.68
C LYS A 125 -7.06 -8.23 2.94
N PHE A 126 -7.44 -8.56 1.71
CA PHE A 126 -8.36 -7.77 0.91
C PHE A 126 -9.76 -8.39 0.95
N ARG A 127 -10.75 -7.62 1.37
CA ARG A 127 -12.17 -7.99 1.27
C ARG A 127 -12.81 -7.21 0.15
N GLU A 128 -13.58 -7.88 -0.69
CA GLU A 128 -14.44 -7.22 -1.67
C GLU A 128 -15.45 -6.30 -0.99
N VAL A 129 -15.68 -5.14 -1.59
CA VAL A 129 -16.76 -4.24 -1.24
C VAL A 129 -17.76 -4.24 -2.38
N ASP A 130 -18.91 -4.86 -2.14
CA ASP A 130 -20.07 -4.66 -3.01
C ASP A 130 -20.51 -3.20 -2.92
N THR A 131 -20.32 -2.46 -4.00
CA THR A 131 -20.91 -1.13 -4.14
C THR A 131 -22.33 -1.31 -4.68
N SER A 132 -23.29 -1.54 -3.79
CA SER A 132 -24.70 -1.52 -4.15
C SER A 132 -25.09 -0.12 -4.67
N THR A 133 -25.64 -0.08 -5.90
CA THR A 133 -26.24 1.09 -6.61
C THR A 133 -25.31 2.30 -6.72
N GLU A 134 -24.49 2.51 -7.77
CA GLU A 134 -24.94 3.02 -9.08
C GLU A 134 -23.87 2.92 -10.21
N ASN A 135 -22.75 2.20 -10.05
CA ASN A 135 -21.78 2.07 -11.16
C ASN A 135 -21.23 0.64 -11.26
N VAL A 136 -21.65 -0.07 -12.31
CA VAL A 136 -21.37 -1.49 -12.59
C VAL A 136 -19.88 -1.78 -12.92
N PHE A 137 -19.02 -0.75 -12.95
CA PHE A 137 -17.66 -0.88 -13.51
C PHE A 137 -16.48 -0.67 -12.54
N ALA A 138 -16.68 -0.53 -11.22
CA ALA A 138 -15.55 -0.41 -10.29
C ALA A 138 -15.80 -1.06 -8.91
N LYS A 139 -15.55 -2.37 -8.83
CA LYS A 139 -15.42 -3.10 -7.56
C LYS A 139 -14.24 -2.53 -6.76
N GLY A 140 -14.42 -2.36 -5.45
CA GLY A 140 -13.39 -1.83 -4.54
C GLY A 140 -13.01 -2.88 -3.49
N LEU A 141 -11.89 -2.66 -2.80
CA LEU A 141 -11.38 -3.57 -1.77
C LEU A 141 -11.25 -2.86 -0.41
N ARG A 142 -11.30 -3.62 0.68
CA ARG A 142 -10.91 -3.14 2.02
C ARG A 142 -9.72 -3.94 2.49
N MET A 143 -8.72 -3.24 3.00
CA MET A 143 -7.53 -3.80 3.61
C MET A 143 -7.72 -3.84 5.13
N PHE A 144 -7.49 -5.01 5.73
CA PHE A 144 -7.56 -5.22 7.18
C PHE A 144 -6.25 -5.82 7.71
N PRO A 145 -5.86 -5.49 8.95
CA PRO A 145 -4.85 -6.25 9.68
C PRO A 145 -5.28 -7.71 9.81
N THR A 146 -4.32 -8.63 9.78
CA THR A 146 -4.52 -9.99 10.29
C THR A 146 -4.13 -10.01 11.76
N PHE A 147 -5.02 -10.48 12.64
CA PHE A 147 -4.78 -10.71 14.06
C PHE A 147 -4.92 -12.20 14.33
#